data_AF-A0AB73IPI2-F1
#
_entry.id   AF-A0AB73IPI2-F1
#
_cell.length_a   1.000
_cell.length_b   1.000
_cell.length_c   1.000
_cell.angle_alpha   90.00
_cell.angle_beta   90.00
_cell.angle_gamma   90.00
#
_symmetry.space_group_name_H-M   'P 1'
#
loop_
_entity.id
_entity.type
_entity.pdbx_description
1 polymer ?
#
loop_
_entity_poly.entity_id
_entity_poly.type
_entity_poly.pdbx_seq_one_letter_code
_entity_poly.pdbx_strand_id
1 'polypeptide(L)'
;MTKTPNPHSGAPALREAIQKAGGITKLAEQLGEGTKSQTIANWMTRGVPLERCVLIEKVTGVRCEDLNPEIDWKTMREVLCSPARITGGMNRKAKQAKRDL
;
A
#
# COMPACT_ATOMS: atom_id res chain seq x y z
N MET A 1 -5.20 -31.66 7.59
CA MET A 1 -3.85 -31.05 7.59
C MET A 1 -3.98 -29.58 7.25
N THR A 2 -4.22 -28.70 8.23
CA THR A 2 -4.28 -27.25 8.00
C THR A 2 -2.84 -26.74 7.88
N LYS A 3 -2.41 -26.43 6.65
CA LYS A 3 -1.12 -25.77 6.39
C LYS A 3 -1.15 -24.42 7.11
N THR A 4 -0.34 -24.25 8.15
CA THR A 4 -0.14 -22.94 8.78
C THR A 4 0.34 -21.99 7.70
N PRO A 5 -0.36 -20.88 7.42
CA PRO A 5 0.15 -19.91 6.47
C PRO A 5 1.43 -19.31 7.04
N ASN A 6 2.52 -19.38 6.27
CA ASN A 6 3.75 -18.68 6.62
C ASN A 6 3.43 -17.18 6.77
N PRO A 7 3.99 -16.49 7.77
CA PRO A 7 3.82 -15.06 7.90
C PRO A 7 4.34 -14.35 6.65
N HIS A 8 3.68 -13.26 6.26
CA HIS A 8 4.14 -12.43 5.16
C HIS A 8 5.52 -11.85 5.49
N SER A 9 6.35 -11.65 4.47
CA SER A 9 7.72 -11.11 4.60
C SER A 9 7.75 -9.75 5.33
N GLY A 10 6.71 -8.92 5.16
CA GLY A 10 6.51 -7.65 5.87
C GLY A 10 5.93 -7.74 7.30
N ALA A 11 5.65 -8.94 7.83
CA ALA A 11 5.10 -9.10 9.17
C ALA A 11 5.98 -8.52 10.31
N PRO A 12 7.33 -8.59 10.26
CA PRO A 12 8.17 -7.93 11.25
C PRO A 12 7.98 -6.41 11.30
N ALA A 13 7.92 -5.76 10.13
CA ALA A 13 7.67 -4.32 10.03
C ALA A 13 6.28 -3.93 10.55
N LEU A 14 5.26 -4.76 10.27
CA LEU A 14 3.93 -4.55 10.84
C LEU A 14 3.91 -4.69 12.37
N ARG A 15 4.69 -5.61 12.94
CA ARG A 15 4.85 -5.70 14.41
C ARG A 15 5.51 -4.45 14.99
N GLU A 16 6.54 -3.94 14.33
CA GLU A 16 7.19 -2.68 14.73
C GLU A 16 6.20 -1.52 14.70
N ALA A 17 5.40 -1.40 13.63
CA ALA A 17 4.36 -0.37 13.53
C ALA A 17 3.34 -0.48 14.67
N ILE A 18 2.89 -1.69 15.00
CA ILE A 18 1.99 -1.95 16.14
C ILE A 18 2.63 -1.50 17.46
N GLN A 19 3.91 -1.78 17.67
CA GLN A 19 4.64 -1.37 18.87
C GLN A 19 4.76 0.16 18.96
N LYS A 20 5.16 0.83 17.87
CA LYS A 20 5.28 2.29 17.80
C LYS A 20 3.96 3.01 18.02
N ALA A 21 2.84 2.44 17.56
CA ALA A 21 1.50 2.96 17.83
C ALA A 21 1.00 2.70 19.27
N GLY A 22 1.71 1.89 20.07
CA GLY A 22 1.33 1.55 21.43
C GLY A 22 0.29 0.41 21.53
N GLY A 23 0.20 -0.44 20.51
CA GLY A 23 -0.66 -1.61 20.47
C GLY A 23 -1.56 -1.67 19.23
N ILE A 24 -2.10 -2.86 18.94
CA ILE A 24 -2.84 -3.12 17.70
C ILE A 24 -4.17 -2.35 17.64
N THR A 25 -4.84 -2.16 18.79
CA THR A 25 -6.07 -1.36 18.89
C THR A 25 -5.80 0.11 18.66
N LYS A 26 -4.72 0.66 19.24
CA LYS A 26 -4.32 2.05 19.01
C LYS A 26 -3.93 2.30 17.55
N LEU A 27 -3.21 1.35 16.93
CA LEU A 27 -2.92 1.42 15.51
C LEU A 27 -4.22 1.44 14.68
N ALA A 28 -5.19 0.58 15.00
CA ALA A 28 -6.48 0.55 14.31
C ALA A 28 -7.24 1.88 14.45
N GLU A 29 -7.27 2.47 15.63
CA GLU A 29 -7.87 3.78 15.90
C GLU A 29 -7.18 4.89 15.10
N GLN A 30 -5.85 4.91 15.08
CA GLN A 30 -5.05 5.88 14.33
C GLN A 30 -5.23 5.76 12.81
N LEU A 31 -5.39 4.54 12.29
CA LEU A 31 -5.64 4.30 10.86
C LEU A 31 -7.07 4.69 10.44
N GLY A 32 -8.01 4.77 11.38
CA GLY A 32 -9.38 5.20 11.10
C GLY A 32 -10.16 4.28 10.15
N GLU A 33 -11.19 4.84 9.50
CA GLU A 33 -12.01 4.18 8.47
C GLU A 33 -12.67 2.86 8.90
N GLY A 34 -12.92 2.68 10.19
CA GLY A 34 -13.45 1.42 10.72
C GLY A 34 -12.47 0.25 10.63
N THR A 35 -11.16 0.53 10.49
CA THR A 35 -10.11 -0.49 10.61
C THR A 35 -10.21 -1.17 11.97
N LYS A 36 -10.30 -2.50 11.97
CA LYS A 36 -10.40 -3.31 13.19
C LYS A 36 -9.05 -3.97 13.49
N SER A 37 -8.76 -4.20 14.78
CA SER A 37 -7.55 -4.94 15.19
C SER A 37 -7.42 -6.31 14.52
N GLN A 38 -8.55 -6.98 14.26
CA GLN A 38 -8.58 -8.26 13.52
C GLN A 38 -8.13 -8.12 12.07
N THR A 39 -8.46 -7.00 11.41
CA THR A 39 -8.01 -6.70 10.05
C THR A 39 -6.49 -6.55 10.02
N ILE A 40 -5.91 -5.84 10.99
CA ILE A 40 -4.46 -5.68 11.12
C ILE A 40 -3.79 -7.02 11.39
N ALA A 41 -4.36 -7.85 12.28
CA ALA A 41 -3.84 -9.18 12.56
C ALA A 41 -3.82 -10.07 11.30
N ASN A 42 -4.83 -9.95 10.43
CA ASN A 42 -4.87 -10.67 9.15
C ASN A 42 -3.77 -10.21 8.17
N TRP A 43 -3.30 -8.97 8.23
CA TRP A 43 -2.18 -8.50 7.41
C TRP A 43 -0.85 -9.16 7.77
N MET A 44 -0.70 -9.72 8.98
CA MET A 44 0.50 -10.48 9.36
C MET A 44 0.74 -11.71 8.47
N THR A 45 -0.32 -12.28 7.92
CA THR A 45 -0.25 -13.48 7.06
C THR A 45 -0.42 -13.13 5.59
N ARG A 46 -1.20 -12.09 5.27
CA ARG A 46 -1.55 -11.73 3.88
C ARG A 46 -0.77 -10.56 3.29
N GLY A 47 0.00 -9.85 4.11
CA GLY A 47 0.62 -8.59 3.72
C GLY A 47 -0.32 -7.40 3.93
N VAL A 48 0.29 -6.22 4.07
CA VAL A 48 -0.43 -4.95 4.23
C VAL A 48 -0.85 -4.43 2.85
N PRO A 49 -2.12 -4.06 2.64
CA PRO A 49 -2.57 -3.43 1.40
C PRO A 49 -1.82 -2.13 1.10
N LEU A 50 -1.68 -1.79 -0.18
CA LEU A 50 -0.92 -0.64 -0.68
C LEU A 50 -1.34 0.69 -0.03
N GLU A 51 -2.64 0.96 -0.05
CA GLU A 51 -3.23 2.16 0.54
C GLU A 51 -3.02 2.23 2.05
N ARG A 52 -2.95 1.08 2.71
CA ARG A 52 -2.70 0.98 4.16
C ARG A 52 -1.23 1.17 4.50
N CYS A 53 -0.29 0.76 3.64
CA CYS A 53 1.14 0.99 3.86
C CYS A 53 1.44 2.48 4.05
N VAL A 54 0.87 3.33 3.19
CA VAL A 54 1.07 4.79 3.25
C VAL A 54 0.49 5.40 4.53
N LEU A 55 -0.67 4.92 4.98
CA LEU A 55 -1.27 5.39 6.23
C LEU A 55 -0.45 4.95 7.45
N ILE A 56 0.01 3.70 7.48
CA ILE A 56 0.86 3.17 8.55
C ILE A 56 2.19 3.93 8.60
N GLU A 57 2.82 4.22 7.46
CA GLU A 57 4.05 5.01 7.39
C GLU A 57 3.84 6.42 7.96
N LYS A 58 2.72 7.08 7.63
CA LYS A 58 2.41 8.41 8.16
C LYS A 58 2.26 8.43 9.69
N VAL A 59 1.64 7.41 10.28
CA VAL A 59 1.34 7.38 11.73
C VAL A 59 2.46 6.75 12.57
N THR A 60 3.30 5.89 11.98
CA THR A 60 4.35 5.14 12.70
C THR A 60 5.77 5.41 12.22
N GLY A 61 5.95 5.98 11.04
CA GLY A 61 7.26 6.13 10.39
C GLY A 61 7.89 4.82 9.89
N VAL A 62 7.19 3.69 9.97
CA VAL A 62 7.65 2.42 9.37
C VAL A 62 7.44 2.49 7.86
N ARG A 63 8.50 2.20 7.10
CA ARG A 63 8.48 2.42 5.65
C ARG A 63 7.54 1.47 4.91
N CYS A 64 6.92 1.98 3.85
CA CYS A 64 6.08 1.20 2.95
C CYS A 64 6.82 -0.01 2.35
N GLU A 65 8.11 0.14 2.03
CA GLU A 65 8.92 -0.94 1.49
C GLU A 65 9.10 -2.11 2.45
N ASP A 66 9.16 -1.82 3.76
CA ASP A 66 9.31 -2.85 4.78
C ASP A 66 7.97 -3.52 5.12
N LEU A 67 6.86 -2.76 5.06
CA LEU A 67 5.50 -3.26 5.28
C LEU A 67 5.04 -4.21 4.17
N ASN A 68 5.44 -3.94 2.93
CA ASN A 68 5.13 -4.79 1.80
C ASN A 68 6.31 -4.86 0.80
N PRO A 69 7.30 -5.72 1.07
CA PRO A 69 8.51 -5.82 0.26
C PRO A 69 8.33 -6.55 -1.07
N GLU A 70 7.18 -7.21 -1.28
CA GLU A 70 6.88 -7.91 -2.54
C GLU A 70 6.48 -6.95 -3.67
N ILE A 71 6.19 -5.69 -3.31
CA ILE A 71 5.81 -4.64 -4.27
C ILE A 71 7.05 -3.91 -4.76
N ASP A 72 7.12 -3.70 -6.08
CA ASP A 72 8.10 -2.81 -6.67
C ASP A 72 7.70 -1.33 -6.48
N TRP A 73 8.03 -0.81 -5.30
CA TRP A 73 7.79 0.60 -4.94
C TRP A 73 8.55 1.59 -5.82
N LYS A 74 9.66 1.18 -6.43
CA LYS A 74 10.42 2.04 -7.35
C LYS A 74 9.61 2.23 -8.62
N THR A 75 9.17 1.16 -9.26
CA THR A 75 8.29 1.24 -10.44
C THR A 75 7.00 1.98 -10.10
N MET A 76 6.38 1.72 -8.94
CA MET A 76 5.18 2.48 -8.54
C MET A 76 5.42 3.99 -8.50
N ARG A 77 6.51 4.44 -7.89
CA ARG A 77 6.88 5.87 -7.86
C ARG A 77 7.20 6.42 -9.23
N GLU A 78 7.95 5.69 -10.05
CA GLU A 78 8.28 6.11 -11.41
C GLU A 78 7.03 6.32 -12.25
N VAL A 79 6.10 5.36 -12.20
CA VAL A 79 4.86 5.47 -12.97
C VAL A 79 4.01 6.59 -12.37
N LEU A 80 3.78 6.65 -11.04
CA LEU A 80 2.90 7.63 -10.37
C LEU A 80 3.37 9.08 -10.47
N CYS A 81 4.68 9.30 -10.39
CA CYS A 81 5.31 10.62 -10.47
C CYS A 81 5.83 10.95 -11.88
N SER A 82 5.57 10.11 -12.89
CA SER A 82 6.02 10.40 -14.26
C SER A 82 5.39 11.71 -14.76
N PRO A 83 6.19 12.70 -15.20
CA PRO A 83 5.68 13.99 -15.68
C PRO A 83 4.74 13.81 -16.89
N ALA A 84 4.94 12.76 -17.69
CA ALA A 84 4.08 12.42 -18.83
C ALA A 84 2.62 12.10 -18.43
N ARG A 85 2.37 11.65 -17.18
CA ARG A 85 1.00 11.42 -16.68
C ARG A 85 0.27 12.69 -16.31
N ILE A 86 0.99 13.73 -15.87
CA ILE A 86 0.41 15.02 -15.50
C ILE A 86 -0.03 15.78 -16.76
N THR A 87 0.68 15.62 -17.88
CA THR A 87 0.41 16.36 -19.12
C THR A 87 -0.73 15.77 -19.98
N GLY A 88 -1.09 14.49 -19.79
CA GLY A 88 -2.03 13.77 -20.67
C GLY A 88 -3.52 13.84 -20.28
N GLY A 89 -3.88 14.53 -19.20
CA GLY A 89 -5.19 14.38 -18.54
C GLY A 89 -6.38 15.17 -19.08
N MET A 90 -6.21 16.13 -19.99
CA MET A 90 -7.30 17.08 -20.35
C MET A 90 -7.69 17.17 -21.84
N ASN A 91 -7.32 16.23 -22.71
CA ASN A 91 -7.89 16.21 -24.07
C ASN A 91 -7.97 14.81 -24.71
N ARG A 92 -9.09 14.10 -24.48
CA ARG A 92 -9.45 12.85 -25.20
C ARG A 92 -10.44 13.08 -26.35
N LYS A 93 -10.28 14.16 -27.12
CA LYS A 93 -11.06 14.41 -28.36
C LYS A 93 -10.15 14.99 -29.46
N ALA A 94 -9.48 14.13 -30.22
CA ALA A 94 -8.90 14.34 -31.56
C ALA A 94 -8.01 13.13 -31.86
N LYS A 95 -7.99 12.42 -33.01
CA LYS A 95 -8.63 12.58 -34.32
C LYS A 95 -8.32 11.27 -35.07
N GLN A 96 -9.28 10.37 -35.24
CA GLN A 96 -9.15 9.26 -36.20
C GLN A 96 -9.80 9.72 -37.50
N ALA A 97 -9.04 10.43 -38.34
CA ALA A 97 -9.38 10.68 -39.72
C ALA A 97 -8.11 11.00 -40.50
N LYS A 98 -7.69 10.03 -41.32
CA LYS A 98 -6.90 10.10 -42.57
C LYS A 98 -6.08 8.81 -42.74
N ARG A 99 -6.78 7.77 -43.17
CA ARG A 99 -6.22 6.66 -43.95
C ARG A 99 -7.19 6.46 -45.11
N ASP A 100 -7.06 7.32 -46.11
CA ASP A 100 -7.56 7.09 -47.46
C ASP A 100 -6.68 7.95 -48.36
N LEU A 101 -5.64 7.30 -48.89
CA LEU A 101 -4.94 7.67 -50.11
C LEU A 101 -4.84 6.39 -50.95
#